data_AF-A0A2E3PXW8-F1
#
_entry.id   AF-A0A2E3PXW8-F1
#
_cell.length_a   1.000
_cell.length_b   1.000
_cell.length_c   1.000
_cell.angle_alpha   90.00
_cell.angle_beta   90.00
_cell.angle_gamma   90.00
#
_symmetry.space_group_name_H-M   'P 1'
#
loop_
_entity.id
_entity.type
_entity.pdbx_description
1 polymer ?
#
loop_
_entity_poly.entity_id
_entity_poly.type
_entity_poly.pdbx_seq_one_letter_code
_entity_poly.pdbx_strand_id
1 'polypeptide(L)'
;MHFGDPFAGPIPDLDWSLDWRFDQMVRKLETNDLMAVARTVALQHFGAPEIDNLTREQKRVFVEDCMTAVRSARARKSTPA
;
A
#
# COMPACT_ATOMS: atom_id res chain seq x y z
N MET A 1 -6.76 13.25 15.31
CA MET A 1 -7.39 12.00 14.82
C MET A 1 -6.31 10.95 14.68
N HIS A 2 -6.26 9.95 15.57
CA HIS A 2 -5.47 8.74 15.34
C HIS A 2 -6.27 7.83 14.43
N PHE A 3 -6.10 8.01 13.12
CA PHE A 3 -6.54 7.02 12.17
C PHE A 3 -5.66 5.77 12.38
N GLY A 4 -6.30 4.61 12.57
CA GLY A 4 -5.65 3.35 12.96
C GLY A 4 -4.61 2.86 11.96
N ASP A 5 -4.01 1.69 12.20
CA ASP A 5 -3.05 1.09 11.28
C ASP A 5 -3.63 1.06 9.84
N PRO A 6 -2.94 1.57 8.80
CA PRO A 6 -3.42 1.48 7.42
C PRO A 6 -3.65 0.03 6.95
N PHE A 7 -3.08 -0.94 7.67
CA PHE A 7 -3.29 -2.37 7.45
C PHE A 7 -4.51 -2.96 8.16
N ALA A 8 -5.17 -2.18 9.03
CA ALA A 8 -6.32 -2.63 9.82
C ALA A 8 -7.61 -2.55 9.01
N GLY A 9 -8.23 -3.71 8.80
CA GLY A 9 -9.57 -3.84 8.21
C GLY A 9 -9.67 -3.53 6.71
N PRO A 10 -10.85 -3.82 6.12
CA PRO A 10 -11.15 -3.52 4.72
C PRO A 10 -11.11 -2.01 4.45
N ILE A 11 -10.81 -1.63 3.21
CA ILE A 11 -10.86 -0.23 2.76
C ILE A 11 -12.34 0.18 2.72
N PRO A 12 -12.80 1.15 3.52
CA PRO A 12 -14.16 1.65 3.40
C PRO A 12 -14.32 2.32 2.03
N ASP A 13 -15.51 2.29 1.45
CA ASP A 13 -15.76 2.82 0.11
C ASP A 13 -15.84 4.37 0.06
N LEU A 14 -15.12 5.03 0.97
CA LEU A 14 -15.08 6.47 1.13
C LEU A 14 -13.83 7.04 0.46
N ASP A 15 -14.01 8.05 -0.40
CA ASP A 15 -12.96 8.73 -1.18
C ASP A 15 -11.79 9.18 -0.30
N TRP A 16 -12.10 9.95 0.74
CA TRP A 16 -11.13 10.50 1.68
C TRP A 16 -10.37 9.40 2.43
N SER A 17 -10.97 8.22 2.61
CA SER A 17 -10.35 7.10 3.31
C SER A 17 -9.35 6.35 2.42
N LEU A 18 -9.60 6.30 1.10
CA LEU A 18 -8.69 5.70 0.14
C LEU A 18 -7.45 6.57 -0.04
N ASP A 19 -7.62 7.88 -0.22
CA ASP A 19 -6.50 8.82 -0.35
C ASP A 19 -5.63 8.80 0.92
N TRP A 20 -6.26 8.86 2.10
CA TRP A 20 -5.52 8.76 3.35
C TRP A 20 -4.77 7.42 3.49
N ARG A 21 -5.39 6.28 3.12
CA ARG A 21 -4.72 4.97 3.17
C ARG A 21 -3.56 4.87 2.18
N PHE A 22 -3.73 5.42 0.99
CA PHE A 22 -2.67 5.52 0.00
C PHE A 22 -1.48 6.32 0.55
N ASP A 23 -1.72 7.51 1.08
CA ASP A 23 -0.67 8.35 1.66
C ASP A 23 0.06 7.66 2.82
N GLN A 24 -0.68 6.98 3.70
CA GLN A 24 -0.07 6.20 4.78
C GLN A 24 0.75 5.02 4.26
N MET A 25 0.29 4.36 3.20
CA MET A 25 1.02 3.25 2.58
C MET A 25 2.35 3.73 2.01
N VAL A 26 2.33 4.81 1.22
CA VAL A 26 3.53 5.42 0.64
C VAL A 26 4.51 5.82 1.74
N ARG A 27 4.07 6.56 2.76
CA ARG A 27 4.92 6.94 3.91
C ARG A 27 5.55 5.73 4.59
N LYS A 28 4.80 4.64 4.74
CA LYS A 28 5.30 3.42 5.40
C LYS A 28 6.30 2.68 4.54
N LEU A 29 6.09 2.64 3.22
CA LEU A 29 7.05 2.08 2.27
C LEU A 29 8.34 2.92 2.24
N GLU A 30 8.25 4.25 2.25
CA GLU A 30 9.40 5.15 2.38
C GLU A 30 10.15 4.92 3.69
N THR A 31 9.44 4.88 4.82
CA THR A 31 10.04 4.68 6.15
C THR A 31 10.79 3.35 6.27
N ASN A 32 10.41 2.33 5.48
CA ASN A 32 11.04 1.02 5.49
C ASN A 32 11.99 0.79 4.30
N ASP A 33 12.29 1.81 3.50
CA ASP A 33 13.09 1.71 2.27
C ASP A 33 12.57 0.66 1.26
N LEU A 34 11.23 0.54 1.19
CA LEU A 34 10.52 -0.40 0.32
C LEU A 34 9.88 0.28 -0.91
N MET A 35 10.34 1.48 -1.27
CA MET A 35 9.81 2.21 -2.44
C MET A 35 10.06 1.46 -3.77
N ALA A 36 11.08 0.60 -3.83
CA ALA A 36 11.27 -0.30 -4.96
C ALA A 36 10.08 -1.27 -5.15
N VAL A 37 9.45 -1.71 -4.06
CA VAL A 37 8.25 -2.56 -4.11
C VAL A 37 7.07 -1.78 -4.68
N ALA A 38 6.84 -0.55 -4.20
CA ALA A 38 5.79 0.34 -4.72
C ALA A 38 5.91 0.53 -6.24
N ARG A 39 7.13 0.86 -6.70
CA ARG A 39 7.43 1.06 -8.13
C ARG A 39 7.24 -0.21 -8.95
N THR A 40 7.57 -1.36 -8.38
CA THR A 40 7.39 -2.66 -9.06
C THR A 40 5.91 -2.98 -9.23
N VAL A 41 5.10 -2.80 -8.19
CA VAL A 41 3.64 -2.97 -8.24
C VAL A 41 3.04 -1.98 -9.26
N ALA A 42 3.44 -0.72 -9.23
CA ALA A 42 2.96 0.29 -10.18
C ALA A 42 3.32 -0.07 -11.63
N LEU A 43 4.56 -0.50 -11.88
CA LEU A 43 5.00 -0.93 -13.20
C LEU A 43 4.23 -2.16 -13.69
N GLN A 44 3.99 -3.15 -12.82
CA GLN A 44 3.28 -4.38 -13.16
C GLN A 44 1.81 -4.15 -13.49
N HIS A 45 1.13 -3.28 -12.73
CA HIS A 45 -0.31 -3.06 -12.88
C HIS A 45 -0.67 -1.90 -13.82
N PHE A 46 0.17 -0.86 -13.88
CA PHE A 46 -0.14 0.40 -14.57
C PHE A 46 0.83 0.71 -15.71
N GLY A 47 1.91 -0.05 -15.87
CA GLY A 47 2.92 0.17 -16.91
C GLY A 47 3.85 1.36 -16.65
N ALA A 48 3.75 2.00 -15.48
CA ALA A 48 4.54 3.16 -15.10
C ALA A 48 4.98 3.06 -13.63
N PRO A 49 6.25 3.37 -13.30
CA PRO A 49 6.74 3.33 -11.92
C PRO A 49 6.25 4.52 -11.07
N GLU A 50 5.70 5.57 -11.69
CA GLU A 50 5.20 6.75 -10.99
C GLU A 50 3.90 6.44 -10.22
N ILE A 51 3.92 6.73 -8.91
CA ILE A 51 2.76 6.53 -8.02
C ILE A 51 2.06 7.84 -7.65
N ASP A 52 2.66 8.99 -7.96
CA ASP A 52 2.16 10.31 -7.52
C ASP A 52 0.84 10.70 -8.20
N ASN A 53 0.58 10.16 -9.39
CA ASN A 53 -0.58 10.52 -10.22
C ASN A 53 -1.54 9.35 -10.46
N LEU A 54 -1.59 8.37 -9.55
CA LEU A 54 -2.53 7.25 -9.69
C LEU A 54 -3.98 7.74 -9.61
N THR A 55 -4.79 7.29 -10.57
CA THR A 55 -6.24 7.45 -10.53
C THR A 55 -6.81 6.72 -9.32
N ARG A 56 -8.06 7.04 -8.95
CA ARG A 56 -8.73 6.40 -7.81
C ARG A 56 -8.73 4.87 -7.89
N GLU A 57 -9.02 4.31 -9.06
CA GLU A 57 -9.06 2.87 -9.25
C GLU A 57 -7.67 2.25 -9.08
N GLN A 58 -6.64 2.93 -9.61
CA GLN A 58 -5.25 2.49 -9.46
C GLN A 58 -4.78 2.59 -7.99
N LYS A 59 -5.18 3.62 -7.25
CA LYS A 59 -4.90 3.73 -5.81
C LYS A 59 -5.52 2.56 -5.03
N ARG A 60 -6.74 2.14 -5.37
CA ARG A 60 -7.40 0.99 -4.73
C ARG A 60 -6.58 -0.29 -4.93
N VAL A 61 -6.25 -0.61 -6.18
CA VAL A 61 -5.40 -1.77 -6.53
C VAL A 61 -4.05 -1.70 -5.83
N PHE A 62 -3.39 -0.55 -5.88
CA PHE A 62 -2.08 -0.34 -5.24
C PHE A 62 -2.11 -0.60 -3.74
N VAL A 63 -3.12 -0.06 -3.03
CA VAL A 63 -3.25 -0.24 -1.59
C VAL A 63 -3.52 -1.72 -1.25
N GLU A 64 -4.40 -2.40 -2.00
CA GLU A 64 -4.69 -3.83 -1.79
C GLU A 64 -3.47 -4.73 -2.00
N ASP A 65 -2.71 -4.52 -3.07
CA ASP A 65 -1.53 -5.32 -3.38
C ASP A 65 -0.39 -5.05 -2.40
N CYS A 66 -0.17 -3.78 -2.03
CA CYS A 66 0.81 -3.43 -1.00
C CYS A 66 0.44 -4.02 0.36
N MET A 67 -0.85 -3.99 0.75
CA MET A 67 -1.30 -4.64 1.98
C MET A 67 -1.02 -6.14 1.95
N THR A 68 -1.29 -6.81 0.84
CA THR A 68 -1.06 -8.25 0.66
C THR A 68 0.43 -8.60 0.73
N ALA A 69 1.27 -7.82 0.04
CA ALA A 69 2.73 -7.97 0.06
C ALA A 69 3.30 -7.77 1.47
N VAL A 70 2.87 -6.72 2.18
CA VAL A 70 3.34 -6.44 3.55
C VAL A 70 2.86 -7.48 4.55
N ARG A 71 1.60 -7.93 4.47
CA ARG A 71 1.10 -9.04 5.31
C ARG A 71 1.89 -10.32 5.07
N SER A 72 2.20 -10.62 3.81
CA SER A 72 3.01 -11.80 3.43
C SER A 72 4.47 -11.69 3.89
N ALA A 73 5.04 -10.48 3.90
CA ALA A 73 6.39 -10.24 4.43
C ALA A 73 6.41 -10.34 5.97
N ARG A 74 5.35 -9.86 6.65
CA ARG A 74 5.21 -9.95 8.11
C ARG A 74 4.99 -11.39 8.57
N ALA A 75 4.17 -12.17 7.86
CA ALA A 75 3.96 -13.59 8.15
C ALA A 75 5.28 -14.39 8.08
N ARG A 76 6.14 -14.09 7.09
CA ARG A 76 7.46 -14.73 6.97
C ARG A 76 8.44 -14.40 8.09
N LYS A 77 8.28 -13.27 8.78
CA LYS A 77 9.08 -12.93 9.97
C LYS A 77 8.56 -13.59 11.27
N SER A 78 7.36 -14.15 11.25
CA SER A 78 6.70 -14.75 12.42
C SER A 78 6.78 -16.28 12.48
N THR A 79 7.48 -16.94 11.54
CA THR A 79 7.79 -18.36 11.65
C THR A 79 9.17 -18.51 12.30
N PRO A 80 9.28 -18.77 13.62
CA PRO A 80 10.51 -19.32 14.16
C PRO A 80 10.68 -20.73 13.59
N ALA A 81 11.87 -21.02 13.08
CA ALA A 81 12.30 -22.38 12.74
C ALA A 81 12.39 -23.25 14.00
#